data_AF-A0A7J4TJ56-F1
#
_entry.id   AF-A0A7J4TJ56-F1
#
_cell.length_a   1.000
_cell.length_b   1.000
_cell.length_c   1.000
_cell.angle_alpha   90.00
_cell.angle_beta   90.00
_cell.angle_gamma   90.00
#
_symmetry.space_group_name_H-M   'P 1'
#
loop_
_entity.id
_entity.type
_entity.pdbx_description
1 polymer ?
#
loop_
_entity_poly.entity_id
_entity_poly.type
_entity_poly.pdbx_seq_one_letter_code
_entity_poly.pdbx_strand_id
1 'polypeptide(L)'
;MVIAKPEWFKNKKGFFSYDMTWQGAVYLISIVSLILIGMMLPQNIITTITITGLFLFLFFDMTNASMKSMDERDKMHYSVAMRNAAWGMIITMIIISTIMSSFNGTKANLGILIIVTALVGGIINFITRYKLEKED
;
A
#
# COMPACT_ATOMS: atom_id res chain seq x y z
N MET A 1 3.42 -12.79 15.89
CA MET A 1 4.80 -12.30 16.17
C MET A 1 5.04 -11.15 15.21
N VAL A 2 5.49 -9.99 15.68
CA VAL A 2 5.78 -8.84 14.81
C VAL A 2 7.28 -8.65 14.79
N ILE A 3 7.93 -8.68 13.63
CA ILE A 3 9.38 -8.48 13.49
C ILE A 3 9.68 -6.97 13.54
N ALA A 4 8.86 -6.18 12.85
CA ALA A 4 9.00 -4.74 12.80
C ALA A 4 8.57 -4.08 14.12
N LYS A 5 9.38 -3.14 14.63
CA LYS A 5 9.03 -2.41 15.85
C LYS A 5 8.15 -1.20 15.53
N PRO A 6 7.09 -0.92 16.31
CA PRO A 6 6.23 0.26 16.09
C PRO A 6 7.01 1.58 16.10
N GLU A 7 8.03 1.67 16.94
CA GLU A 7 8.89 2.86 17.05
C GLU A 7 9.53 3.28 15.73
N TRP A 8 9.71 2.33 14.80
CA TRP A 8 10.33 2.61 13.51
C TRP A 8 9.44 3.40 12.55
N PHE A 9 8.13 3.44 12.80
CA PHE A 9 7.08 3.98 11.92
C PHE A 9 6.26 5.09 12.56
N LYS A 10 6.77 5.75 13.61
CA LYS A 10 6.08 6.90 14.22
C LYS A 10 5.94 8.05 13.21
N ASN A 11 4.72 8.51 12.98
CA ASN A 11 4.46 9.72 12.21
C ASN A 11 4.73 10.96 13.08
N LYS A 12 5.38 11.98 12.51
CA LYS A 12 5.34 13.36 13.03
C LYS A 12 4.32 14.17 12.24
N LYS A 13 3.66 15.10 12.92
CA LYS A 13 2.70 16.04 12.33
C LYS A 13 3.40 16.98 11.34
N GLY A 14 3.01 16.97 10.07
CA GLY A 14 3.60 17.82 9.01
C GLY A 14 3.18 17.43 7.59
N PHE A 15 3.42 18.32 6.61
CA PHE A 15 3.00 18.15 5.21
C PHE A 15 3.62 16.91 4.51
N PHE A 16 4.82 16.49 4.96
CA PHE A 16 5.48 15.23 4.61
C PHE A 16 5.54 14.30 5.84
N SER A 17 4.38 13.95 6.41
CA SER A 17 4.27 13.18 7.67
C SER A 17 4.62 11.68 7.54
N TYR A 18 5.68 11.34 6.81
CA TYR A 18 6.29 10.01 6.83
C TYR A 18 7.73 10.12 7.34
N ASP A 19 7.88 10.56 8.59
CA ASP A 19 9.19 10.64 9.26
C ASP A 19 9.57 9.24 9.75
N MET A 20 9.89 8.36 8.80
CA MET A 20 10.29 6.99 9.08
C MET A 20 11.73 6.98 9.58
N THR A 21 11.98 6.27 10.68
CA THR A 21 13.36 6.07 11.17
C THR A 21 14.21 5.36 10.12
N TRP A 22 15.54 5.50 10.20
CA TRP A 22 16.44 4.75 9.31
C TRP A 22 16.18 3.23 9.36
N GLN A 23 15.85 2.67 10.53
CA GLN A 23 15.50 1.25 10.64
C GLN A 23 14.23 0.91 9.85
N GLY A 24 13.20 1.75 9.95
CA GLY A 24 11.98 1.61 9.15
C GLY A 24 12.27 1.72 7.65
N ALA A 25 13.15 2.63 7.25
CA ALA A 25 13.56 2.81 5.86
C ALA A 25 14.27 1.59 5.30
N VAL A 26 15.22 1.04 6.03
CA VAL A 26 15.89 -0.21 5.64
C VAL A 26 14.88 -1.37 5.57
N TYR A 27 13.91 -1.43 6.48
CA TYR A 27 12.87 -2.45 6.45
C TYR A 27 11.99 -2.34 5.21
N LEU A 28 11.52 -1.13 4.87
CA LEU A 28 10.72 -0.87 3.68
C LEU A 28 11.52 -1.18 2.40
N ILE A 29 12.79 -0.76 2.33
CA ILE A 29 13.69 -1.09 1.21
C ILE A 29 13.85 -2.60 1.07
N SER A 30 13.95 -3.33 2.18
CA SER A 30 14.06 -4.80 2.16
C SER A 30 12.81 -5.45 1.56
N ILE A 31 11.62 -4.95 1.92
CA ILE A 31 10.34 -5.41 1.37
C ILE A 31 10.27 -5.15 -0.14
N VAL A 32 10.62 -3.94 -0.58
CA VAL A 32 10.61 -3.56 -2.01
C VAL A 32 11.65 -4.36 -2.80
N SER A 33 12.85 -4.54 -2.23
CA SER A 33 13.94 -5.32 -2.83
C SER A 33 13.52 -6.78 -3.05
N LEU A 34 12.64 -7.32 -2.20
CA LEU A 34 12.13 -8.68 -2.36
C LEU A 34 11.36 -8.85 -3.68
N ILE A 35 10.55 -7.86 -4.06
CA ILE A 35 9.84 -7.88 -5.34
C ILE A 35 10.85 -7.87 -6.49
N LEU A 36 11.85 -6.97 -6.42
CA LEU A 36 12.87 -6.84 -7.47
C LEU A 36 13.69 -8.12 -7.64
N ILE A 37 14.13 -8.73 -6.54
CA ILE A 37 14.84 -10.02 -6.55
C ILE A 37 13.93 -11.11 -7.13
N GLY A 38 12.66 -11.12 -6.75
CA GLY A 38 11.69 -12.07 -7.29
C GLY A 38 11.45 -11.96 -8.79
N MET A 39 11.60 -10.77 -9.37
CA MET A 39 11.52 -10.58 -10.81
C MET A 39 12.75 -11.12 -11.55
N MET A 40 13.92 -11.18 -10.89
CA MET A 40 15.16 -11.70 -11.48
C MET A 40 15.28 -13.23 -11.39
N LEU A 41 14.53 -13.86 -10.50
CA LEU A 41 14.55 -15.31 -10.31
C LEU A 41 13.71 -16.04 -11.37
N PRO A 42 13.99 -17.33 -11.64
CA PRO A 42 13.17 -18.16 -12.50
C PRO A 42 11.71 -18.19 -12.03
N GLN A 43 10.79 -17.90 -12.94
CA GLN A 43 9.35 -17.86 -12.66
C GLN A 43 8.76 -19.27 -12.66
N ASN A 44 9.08 -20.04 -11.62
CA ASN A 44 8.38 -21.29 -11.30
C ASN A 44 7.38 -21.05 -10.17
N ILE A 45 6.32 -21.86 -10.14
CA ILE A 45 5.21 -21.69 -9.21
C ILE A 45 5.66 -21.66 -7.73
N ILE A 46 6.67 -22.46 -7.39
CA ILE A 46 7.23 -22.52 -6.04
C ILE A 46 7.91 -21.20 -5.67
N THR A 47 8.77 -20.64 -6.53
CA THR A 47 9.44 -19.36 -6.24
C THR A 47 8.44 -18.22 -6.19
N THR A 48 7.49 -18.17 -7.14
CA THR A 48 6.44 -17.14 -7.14
C THR A 48 5.64 -17.16 -5.85
N ILE A 49 5.12 -18.33 -5.44
CA ILE A 49 4.35 -18.46 -4.19
C ILE A 49 5.21 -18.09 -2.98
N THR A 50 6.46 -18.54 -2.94
CA THR A 50 7.37 -18.27 -1.81
C THR A 50 7.66 -16.79 -1.67
N ILE A 51 7.99 -16.11 -2.76
CA ILE A 51 8.30 -14.68 -2.73
C ILE A 51 7.06 -13.85 -2.46
N THR A 52 5.92 -14.16 -3.08
CA THR A 52 4.67 -13.46 -2.78
C THR A 52 4.25 -13.68 -1.34
N GLY A 53 4.36 -14.89 -0.81
CA GLY A 53 4.05 -15.21 0.58
C GLY A 53 4.94 -14.45 1.56
N LEU A 54 6.25 -14.42 1.33
CA LEU A 54 7.20 -13.69 2.16
C LEU A 54 6.99 -12.17 2.06
N PHE A 55 6.72 -11.65 0.86
CA PHE A 55 6.38 -10.24 0.65
C PHE A 55 5.14 -9.86 1.47
N LEU A 56 4.05 -10.61 1.33
CA LEU A 56 2.81 -10.34 2.06
C LEU A 56 3.02 -10.43 3.57
N PHE A 57 3.78 -11.43 4.03
CA PHE A 57 4.12 -11.58 5.44
C PHE A 57 4.83 -10.32 5.98
N LEU A 58 5.91 -9.87 5.33
CA LEU A 58 6.65 -8.68 5.75
C LEU A 58 5.84 -7.38 5.60
N PHE A 59 5.01 -7.30 4.55
CA PHE A 59 4.13 -6.17 4.34
C PHE A 59 3.08 -6.05 5.46
N PHE A 60 2.38 -7.13 5.80
CA PHE A 60 1.42 -7.13 6.90
C PHE A 60 2.10 -6.89 8.26
N ASP A 61 3.30 -7.41 8.45
CA ASP A 61 4.12 -7.15 9.63
C ASP A 61 4.40 -5.64 9.80
N MET A 62 4.86 -4.98 8.72
CA MET A 62 5.07 -3.54 8.67
C MET A 62 3.77 -2.76 8.95
N THR A 63 2.68 -3.11 8.28
CA THR A 63 1.39 -2.44 8.45
C THR A 63 0.89 -2.56 9.91
N ASN A 64 1.02 -3.73 10.52
CA ASN A 64 0.62 -3.94 11.91
C ASN A 64 1.50 -3.13 12.89
N ALA A 65 2.81 -3.09 12.65
CA ALA A 65 3.71 -2.26 13.45
C ALA A 65 3.37 -0.76 13.33
N SER A 66 3.09 -0.29 12.12
CA SER A 66 2.68 1.09 11.85
C SER A 66 1.33 1.44 12.48
N MET A 67 0.33 0.55 12.46
CA MET A 67 -0.94 0.79 13.15
C MET A 67 -0.77 0.90 14.67
N LYS A 68 0.17 0.15 15.25
CA LYS A 68 0.46 0.20 16.69
C LYS A 68 1.18 1.47 17.11
N SER A 69 1.88 2.14 16.20
CA SER A 69 2.55 3.40 16.49
C SER A 69 1.65 4.63 16.39
N MET A 70 0.43 4.47 15.89
CA MET A 70 -0.56 5.55 15.76
C MET A 70 -1.32 5.80 17.07
N ASP A 71 -1.56 7.07 17.36
CA ASP A 71 -2.46 7.51 18.43
C ASP A 71 -3.93 7.26 18.04
N GLU A 72 -4.87 7.38 19.00
CA GLU A 72 -6.29 7.12 18.75
C GLU A 72 -6.90 8.03 17.66
N ARG A 73 -6.52 9.31 17.64
CA ARG A 73 -6.92 10.27 16.60
C ARG A 73 -6.42 9.83 15.22
N ASP A 74 -5.15 9.47 15.12
CA ASP A 74 -4.53 9.05 13.87
C ASP A 74 -5.15 7.74 13.35
N LYS A 75 -5.49 6.81 14.25
CA LYS A 75 -6.20 5.57 13.89
C LYS A 75 -7.58 5.88 13.31
N MET A 76 -8.31 6.82 13.89
CA MET A 76 -9.61 7.23 13.37
C MET A 76 -9.47 7.82 11.96
N HIS A 77 -8.57 8.79 11.77
CA HIS A 77 -8.31 9.41 10.47
C HIS A 77 -7.86 8.39 9.42
N TYR A 78 -6.97 7.47 9.81
CA TYR A 78 -6.49 6.38 8.95
C TYR A 78 -7.63 5.44 8.54
N SER A 79 -8.53 5.08 9.46
CA SER A 79 -9.67 4.19 9.15
C SER A 79 -10.63 4.81 8.13
N VAL A 80 -10.92 6.11 8.25
CA VAL A 80 -11.77 6.86 7.31
C VAL A 80 -11.09 6.97 5.96
N ALA A 81 -9.80 7.31 5.94
CA ALA A 81 -9.02 7.39 4.71
C ALA A 81 -8.90 6.05 3.99
N MET A 82 -8.72 4.94 4.72
CA MET A 82 -8.64 3.61 4.15
C MET A 82 -9.97 3.15 3.56
N ARG A 83 -11.09 3.46 4.22
CA ARG A 83 -12.43 3.22 3.69
C ARG A 83 -12.67 3.98 2.38
N ASN A 84 -12.32 5.27 2.35
CA ASN A 84 -12.49 6.10 1.15
C ASN A 84 -11.58 5.61 0.01
N ALA A 85 -10.34 5.23 0.32
CA ALA A 85 -9.42 4.65 -0.65
C ALA A 85 -9.96 3.34 -1.22
N ALA A 86 -10.54 2.46 -0.38
CA ALA A 86 -11.16 1.21 -0.83
C ALA A 86 -12.32 1.46 -1.81
N TRP A 87 -13.22 2.40 -1.49
CA TRP A 87 -14.29 2.80 -2.42
C TRP A 87 -13.75 3.35 -3.73
N GLY A 88 -12.75 4.23 -3.68
CA GLY A 88 -12.09 4.75 -4.87
C GLY A 88 -11.49 3.66 -5.73
N MET A 89 -10.75 2.72 -5.12
CA MET A 89 -10.16 1.58 -5.82
C MET A 89 -11.21 0.70 -6.50
N ILE A 90 -12.32 0.38 -5.82
CA ILE A 90 -13.42 -0.41 -6.38
C ILE A 90 -14.03 0.30 -7.59
N ILE A 91 -14.35 1.59 -7.46
CA ILE A 91 -14.92 2.39 -8.55
C ILE A 91 -13.95 2.43 -9.75
N THR A 92 -12.67 2.69 -9.51
CA THR A 92 -11.64 2.69 -10.55
C THR A 92 -11.53 1.34 -11.25
N MET A 93 -11.53 0.23 -10.50
CA MET A 93 -11.50 -1.10 -11.08
C MET A 93 -12.70 -1.36 -11.99
N ILE A 94 -13.91 -0.99 -11.55
CA ILE A 94 -15.13 -1.17 -12.34
C ILE A 94 -15.07 -0.34 -13.63
N ILE A 95 -14.73 0.95 -13.53
CA ILE A 95 -14.68 1.86 -14.68
C ILE A 95 -13.65 1.37 -15.71
N ILE A 96 -12.41 1.10 -15.28
CA ILE A 96 -11.34 0.69 -16.20
C ILE A 96 -11.64 -0.67 -16.81
N SER A 97 -12.15 -1.63 -16.03
CA SER A 97 -12.54 -2.95 -16.55
C SER A 97 -13.65 -2.83 -17.59
N THR A 98 -14.64 -1.96 -17.35
CA THR A 98 -15.74 -1.71 -18.29
C THR A 98 -15.21 -1.11 -19.58
N ILE A 99 -14.38 -0.06 -19.50
CA ILE A 99 -13.73 0.57 -20.66
C ILE A 99 -12.93 -0.47 -21.45
N MET A 100 -12.04 -1.23 -20.80
CA MET A 100 -11.24 -2.25 -21.49
C MET A 100 -12.11 -3.34 -22.15
N SER A 101 -13.26 -3.69 -21.56
CA SER A 101 -14.19 -4.65 -22.15
C SER A 101 -14.95 -4.10 -23.36
N SER A 102 -15.20 -2.79 -23.43
CA SER A 102 -15.96 -2.16 -24.52
C SER A 102 -15.12 -1.94 -25.78
N PHE A 103 -13.80 -1.84 -25.67
CA PHE A 103 -12.90 -1.71 -26.81
C PHE A 103 -12.42 -3.09 -27.30
N ASN A 104 -13.20 -3.70 -28.21
CA ASN A 104 -12.87 -4.95 -28.89
C ASN A 104 -11.43 -4.91 -29.45
N GLY A 105 -10.59 -5.83 -28.99
CA GLY A 105 -9.20 -5.99 -29.45
C GLY A 105 -8.11 -5.58 -28.46
N THR A 106 -8.47 -4.88 -27.38
CA THR A 106 -7.51 -4.56 -26.31
C THR A 106 -7.50 -5.70 -25.30
N LYS A 107 -6.46 -6.54 -25.29
CA LYS A 107 -6.27 -7.48 -24.17
C LYS A 107 -6.14 -6.65 -22.90
N ALA A 108 -7.02 -6.90 -21.93
CA ALA A 108 -6.98 -6.20 -20.65
C ALA A 108 -5.60 -6.36 -20.02
N ASN A 109 -4.83 -5.27 -19.95
CA ASN A 109 -3.53 -5.28 -19.30
C ASN A 109 -3.76 -5.17 -17.79
N LEU A 110 -3.85 -6.33 -17.14
CA LEU A 110 -4.04 -6.44 -15.69
C LEU A 110 -2.97 -5.66 -14.91
N GLY A 111 -1.74 -5.55 -15.44
CA GLY A 111 -0.69 -4.74 -14.83
C GLY A 111 -1.05 -3.25 -14.76
N ILE A 112 -1.58 -2.70 -15.86
CA ILE A 112 -2.04 -1.30 -15.90
C ILE A 112 -3.21 -1.10 -14.94
N LEU A 113 -4.18 -2.03 -14.93
CA LEU A 113 -5.32 -1.97 -14.02
C LEU A 113 -4.86 -1.91 -12.55
N ILE A 114 -3.97 -2.83 -12.14
CA ILE A 114 -3.45 -2.90 -10.77
C ILE A 114 -2.71 -1.61 -10.39
N ILE A 115 -1.82 -1.13 -11.26
CA ILE A 115 -1.02 0.08 -10.99
C ILE A 115 -1.93 1.31 -10.85
N VAL A 116 -2.86 1.51 -11.77
CA VAL A 116 -3.77 2.66 -11.74
C VAL A 116 -4.67 2.60 -10.51
N THR A 117 -5.22 1.43 -10.19
CA THR A 117 -6.03 1.24 -8.98
C THR A 117 -5.22 1.56 -7.71
N ALA A 118 -4.00 1.05 -7.59
CA ALA A 118 -3.15 1.31 -6.43
C ALA A 118 -2.82 2.81 -6.29
N LEU A 119 -2.53 3.50 -7.39
CA LEU A 119 -2.27 4.95 -7.40
C LEU A 119 -3.49 5.74 -6.94
N VAL A 120 -4.68 5.45 -7.48
CA VAL A 120 -5.92 6.13 -7.07
C VAL A 120 -6.20 5.90 -5.58
N GLY A 121 -6.06 4.67 -5.09
CA GLY A 121 -6.20 4.36 -3.67
C GLY A 121 -5.23 5.16 -2.79
N GLY A 122 -3.95 5.23 -3.19
CA GLY A 122 -2.92 6.00 -2.50
C GLY A 122 -3.23 7.50 -2.45
N ILE A 123 -3.65 8.08 -3.58
CA ILE A 123 -4.02 9.51 -3.68
C ILE A 123 -5.20 9.83 -2.77
N ILE A 124 -6.27 9.01 -2.82
CA ILE A 124 -7.46 9.25 -1.98
C ILE A 124 -7.12 9.11 -0.50
N ASN A 125 -6.31 8.12 -0.13
CA ASN A 125 -5.86 7.96 1.25
C ASN A 125 -5.11 9.20 1.73
N PHE A 126 -4.13 9.66 0.93
CA PHE A 126 -3.31 10.83 1.25
C PHE A 126 -4.15 12.11 1.38
N ILE A 127 -5.00 12.41 0.39
CA ILE A 127 -5.87 13.59 0.41
C ILE A 127 -6.84 13.56 1.60
N THR A 128 -7.45 12.40 1.87
CA THR A 128 -8.40 12.27 2.99
C THR A 128 -7.71 12.53 4.32
N ARG A 129 -6.53 11.92 4.54
CA ARG A 129 -5.76 12.14 5.78
C ARG A 129 -5.33 13.60 5.92
N TYR A 130 -4.80 14.18 4.86
CA TYR A 130 -4.38 15.59 4.87
C TYR A 130 -5.53 16.54 5.22
N LYS A 131 -6.72 16.29 4.66
CA LYS A 131 -7.92 17.07 4.96
C LYS A 131 -8.31 16.95 6.44
N LEU A 132 -8.40 15.72 6.95
CA LEU A 132 -8.78 15.46 8.35
C LEU A 132 -7.74 16.02 9.35
N GLU A 133 -6.45 15.96 9.01
CA GLU A 133 -5.38 16.55 9.81
C GLU A 133 -5.49 18.10 9.91
N LYS A 134 -6.10 18.76 8.92
CA LYS A 134 -6.27 20.22 8.88
C LYS A 134 -7.58 20.71 9.51
N GLU A 135 -8.62 19.89 9.47
CA GLU A 135 -9.96 20.24 9.99
C GLU A 135 -10.08 20.06 11.52
N ASP A 136 -9.20 19.25 12.13
CA ASP A 136 -9.12 18.96 13.58
C ASP A 136 -7.83 19.49 14.23
#